data_AF-A0A1A9T4M9-F1
#
_entry.id   AF-A0A1A9T4M9-F1
#
_cell.length_a   1.000
_cell.length_b   1.000
_cell.length_c   1.000
_cell.angle_alpha   90.00
_cell.angle_beta   90.00
_cell.angle_gamma   90.00
#
_symmetry.space_group_name_H-M   'P 1'
#
loop_
_entity.id
_entity.type
_entity.pdbx_description
1 polymer ?
#
loop_
_entity_poly.entity_id
_entity_poly.type
_entity_poly.pdbx_seq_one_letter_code
_entity_poly.pdbx_strand_id
1 'polypeptide(L)' 'MSNTYNGWTNRETWLINVWFAPESKADVQNAREQIESDIEGIPQYLQDFVNDSAINWDELEAHFEDDAEESEEEEAEPD' A
#
# COMPACT_ATOMS: atom_id res chain seq x y z
N MET A 1 13.18 -9.02 11.06
CA MET A 1 12.28 -9.63 10.05
C MET A 1 13.06 -9.78 8.75
N SER A 2 12.94 -10.91 8.05
CA SER A 2 13.41 -11.03 6.66
C SER A 2 12.22 -10.69 5.75
N ASN A 3 12.26 -9.56 5.06
CA ASN A 3 11.20 -9.14 4.15
C ASN A 3 11.27 -9.97 2.87
N THR A 4 10.60 -11.14 2.89
CA THR A 4 10.66 -12.14 1.81
C THR A 4 9.82 -11.78 0.58
N TYR A 5 9.11 -10.66 0.62
CA TYR A 5 8.18 -10.23 -0.43
C TYR A 5 8.64 -8.90 -1.03
N ASN A 6 9.83 -8.88 -1.63
CA ASN A 6 10.42 -7.69 -2.26
C ASN A 6 10.49 -6.47 -1.34
N GLY A 7 10.92 -6.65 -0.10
CA GLY A 7 11.03 -5.56 0.86
C GLY A 7 9.79 -5.35 1.73
N TRP A 8 8.65 -6.00 1.43
CA TRP A 8 7.43 -5.93 2.22
C TRP A 8 7.32 -7.05 3.28
N THR A 9 6.59 -6.78 4.37
CA THR A 9 6.42 -7.75 5.47
C THR A 9 5.66 -9.02 5.09
N ASN A 10 4.73 -8.95 4.13
CA ASN A 10 3.95 -10.10 3.67
C ASN A 10 3.55 -10.00 2.18
N ARG A 11 2.95 -11.07 1.66
CA ARG A 11 2.56 -11.20 0.26
C ARG A 11 1.42 -10.24 -0.10
N GLU A 12 0.41 -10.16 0.77
CA GLU A 12 -0.81 -9.38 0.58
C GLU A 12 -0.49 -7.90 0.41
N THR A 13 0.37 -7.37 1.29
CA THR A 13 0.88 -5.99 1.26
C THR A 13 1.68 -5.72 -0.02
N TRP A 14 2.59 -6.64 -0.39
CA TRP A 14 3.33 -6.53 -1.66
C TRP A 14 2.41 -6.52 -2.88
N LEU A 15 1.33 -7.30 -2.87
CA LEU A 15 0.38 -7.34 -4.00
C LEU A 15 -0.39 -6.03 -4.16
N ILE A 16 -0.69 -5.31 -3.08
CA ILE A 16 -1.29 -3.98 -3.20
C ILE A 16 -0.34 -3.05 -3.97
N ASN A 17 0.95 -3.04 -3.59
CA ASN A 17 1.96 -2.25 -4.28
C ASN A 17 2.07 -2.62 -5.78
N VAL A 18 1.95 -3.89 -6.15
CA VAL A 18 2.02 -4.34 -7.55
C VAL A 18 0.77 -3.98 -8.36
N TRP A 19 -0.43 -4.18 -7.80
CA TRP A 19 -1.67 -4.05 -8.57
C TRP A 19 -2.22 -2.64 -8.60
N PHE A 20 -2.07 -1.89 -7.50
CA PHE A 20 -2.57 -0.52 -7.41
C PHE A 20 -1.49 0.50 -7.76
N ALA A 21 -0.21 0.12 -7.64
CA ALA A 21 0.95 1.00 -7.88
C ALA A 21 0.72 2.41 -7.29
N PRO A 22 0.41 2.52 -5.97
CA PRO A 22 0.13 3.81 -5.36
C PRO A 22 1.34 4.74 -5.49
N GLU A 23 1.10 6.01 -5.79
CA GLU A 23 2.14 7.06 -5.86
C GLU A 23 2.06 8.00 -4.65
N SER A 24 1.10 7.78 -3.76
CA SER A 24 0.85 8.60 -2.59
C SER A 24 0.04 7.87 -1.51
N LYS A 25 0.03 8.42 -0.29
CA LYS A 25 -0.88 7.95 0.78
C LYS A 25 -2.35 8.00 0.38
N ALA A 26 -2.75 9.01 -0.39
CA ALA A 26 -4.12 9.11 -0.87
C ALA A 26 -4.47 7.93 -1.79
N ASP A 27 -3.53 7.47 -2.62
CA ASP A 27 -3.74 6.29 -3.46
C ASP A 27 -3.84 5.01 -2.64
N VAL A 28 -3.06 4.88 -1.55
CA VAL A 28 -3.18 3.76 -0.60
C VAL A 28 -4.58 3.73 0.04
N GLN A 29 -5.08 4.88 0.47
CA GLN A 29 -6.41 5.01 1.06
C GLN A 29 -7.51 4.68 0.04
N ASN A 30 -7.39 5.19 -1.19
CA ASN A 30 -8.31 4.85 -2.28
C ASN A 30 -8.29 3.34 -2.60
N ALA A 31 -7.11 2.71 -2.62
CA ALA A 31 -6.97 1.27 -2.83
C ALA A 31 -7.67 0.46 -1.73
N ARG A 32 -7.54 0.90 -0.47
CA ARG A 32 -8.22 0.31 0.67
C ARG A 32 -9.74 0.40 0.53
N GLU A 33 -10.28 1.59 0.27
CA GLU A 33 -11.71 1.81 0.07
C GLU A 33 -12.26 0.97 -1.08
N GLN A 34 -11.52 0.89 -2.20
CA GLN A 34 -11.91 0.08 -3.34
C GLN A 34 -11.97 -1.41 -3.00
N ILE A 35 -10.99 -1.94 -2.25
CA ILE A 35 -10.97 -3.35 -1.84
C ILE A 35 -12.10 -3.65 -0.87
N GLU A 36 -12.35 -2.79 0.12
CA GLU A 36 -13.45 -2.94 1.06
C GLU A 36 -14.80 -2.99 0.31
N SER A 37 -15.02 -2.07 -0.63
CA SER A 37 -16.20 -2.05 -1.50
C SER A 37 -16.32 -3.31 -2.39
N ASP A 38 -15.22 -3.77 -2.98
CA ASP A 38 -15.22 -4.97 -3.82
C ASP A 38 -15.54 -6.25 -3.02
N ILE A 39 -15.05 -6.35 -1.78
CA ILE A 39 -15.37 -7.45 -0.87
C ILE A 39 -16.85 -7.41 -0.48
N GLU A 40 -17.41 -6.23 -0.18
CA GLU A 40 -18.84 -6.09 0.07
C GLU A 40 -19.69 -6.46 -1.16
N GLY A 41 -19.15 -6.25 -2.36
CA GLY A 41 -19.79 -6.55 -3.64
C GLY A 41 -19.80 -8.03 -4.06
N ILE A 42 -18.92 -8.88 -3.51
CA ILE A 42 -18.91 -10.31 -3.83
C ILE A 42 -19.93 -11.10 -2.99
N PRO A 43 -20.44 -12.25 -3.48
CA PRO A 43 -21.32 -13.13 -2.72
C PRO A 43 -20.81 -13.46 -1.31
N GLN A 44 -21.71 -13.48 -0.32
CA GLN A 44 -21.37 -13.67 1.10
C GLN A 44 -20.44 -14.86 1.37
N TYR A 45 -20.66 -16.01 0.73
CA TYR A 45 -19.84 -17.19 0.93
C TYR A 45 -18.41 -17.04 0.39
N LEU A 46 -18.18 -16.10 -0.55
CA LEU A 46 -16.86 -15.77 -1.06
C LEU A 46 -16.13 -14.79 -0.13
N GLN A 47 -16.86 -13.93 0.58
CA GLN A 47 -16.27 -13.04 1.59
C GLN A 47 -15.55 -13.85 2.67
N ASP A 48 -16.08 -15.01 3.05
CA ASP A 48 -15.46 -15.93 4.03
C ASP A 48 -14.07 -16.45 3.59
N PHE A 49 -13.72 -16.36 2.30
CA PHE A 49 -12.41 -16.77 1.78
C PHE A 49 -11.43 -15.61 1.62
N VAL A 50 -11.88 -14.37 1.80
CA VAL A 50 -11.04 -13.18 1.70
C VAL A 50 -10.64 -12.73 3.10
N ASN A 51 -9.35 -12.43 3.28
CA ASN A 51 -8.81 -11.88 4.53
C ASN A 51 -8.05 -10.59 4.23
N ASP A 52 -8.77 -9.48 4.17
CA ASP A 52 -8.23 -8.13 3.98
C ASP A 52 -7.41 -7.67 5.20
N SER A 53 -7.73 -8.15 6.41
CA SER A 53 -6.98 -7.84 7.63
C SER A 53 -5.53 -8.32 7.63
N ALA A 54 -5.14 -9.17 6.67
CA ALA A 54 -3.75 -9.56 6.46
C ALA A 54 -2.91 -8.47 5.78
N ILE A 55 -3.54 -7.48 5.14
CA ILE A 55 -2.83 -6.38 4.47
C ILE A 55 -2.31 -5.41 5.53
N ASN A 56 -1.02 -5.09 5.47
CA ASN A 56 -0.39 -4.12 6.36
C ASN A 56 -0.52 -2.70 5.76
N TRP A 57 -1.69 -2.09 5.95
CA TRP A 57 -1.98 -0.73 5.44
C TRP A 57 -1.03 0.32 6.01
N ASP A 58 -0.65 0.20 7.28
CA ASP A 58 0.25 1.15 7.94
C ASP A 58 1.66 1.14 7.29
N GLU A 59 2.16 -0.04 6.88
CA GLU A 59 3.43 -0.15 6.15
C GLU A 59 3.33 0.45 4.74
N LEU A 60 2.21 0.29 4.05
CA LEU A 60 1.98 0.93 2.74
C LEU A 60 1.93 2.45 2.87
N GLU A 61 1.22 2.99 3.86
CA GLU A 61 1.16 4.43 4.08
C GLU A 61 2.51 5.02 4.51
N ALA A 62 3.23 4.32 5.40
CA ALA A 62 4.56 4.71 5.86
C ALA A 62 5.61 4.72 4.74
N HIS A 63 5.44 3.90 3.69
CA HIS A 63 6.34 3.94 2.53
C HIS A 63 6.39 5.33 1.86
N PHE A 64 5.32 6.10 1.96
CA PHE A 64 5.21 7.47 1.42
C PHE A 64 5.42 8.56 2.49
N GLU A 65 5.83 8.19 3.71
CA GLU A 65 6.25 9.16 4.73
C GLU A 65 7.67 9.64 4.50
N ASP A 66 8.55 8.75 4.05
CA ASP A 66 9.97 9.02 3.88
C ASP A 66 10.26 9.87 2.61
N ASP A 67 9.40 9.81 1.59
CA ASP A 67 9.56 10.58 0.34
C ASP A 67 9.37 12.10 0.49
N ALA A 68 8.75 12.55 1.59
CA ALA A 68 8.59 13.99 1.87
C ALA A 68 9.93 14.66 2.23
N GLU A 69 10.89 13.91 2.76
CA GLU A 69 12.19 14.45 3.22
C GLU A 69 13.27 14.46 2.12
N GLU A 70 13.20 13.58 1.10
CA GLU A 70 14.20 13.53 0.02
C GLU A 70 14.00 14.65 -1.05
N SER A 71 12.83 15.29 -1.10
CA SER A 71 12.53 16.34 -2.09
C SER A 71 13.15 17.71 -1.82
N GLU A 72 13.78 17.93 -0.66
CA GLU A 72 14.40 19.22 -0.28
C GLU A 72 15.91 19.32 -0.64
N GLU A 73 16.58 18.23 -1.05
CA GLU A 73 18.03 18.24 -1.30
C GLU A 73 18.44 18.62 -2.75
N GLU A 74 17.51 18.71 -3.72
CA GLU A 74 17.85 19.02 -5.12
C GLU A 74 17.82 20.53 -5.49
N GLU A 75 17.42 21.46 -4.62
CA GLU A 75 17.36 22.91 -4.93
C GLU A 75 18.60 23.74 -4.50
N ALA A 76 19.78 23.11 -4.32
CA ALA A 76 21.00 23.81 -3.91
C ALA A 76 22.17 23.70 -4.91
N GLU A 77 21.98 24.11 -6.16
CA GLU A 77 23.07 24.44 -7.08
C GLU A 77 23.14 25.98 -7.27
N PRO A 78 24.07 26.69 -6.62
CA PRO A 78 24.32 28.10 -6.90
C PRO A 78 25.26 28.26 -8.11
N ASP A 79 24.82 28.99 -9.14
CA ASP A 79 25.69 29.60 -10.17
C ASP A 79 25.76 31.13 -9.95
#